data_AF-A0A4Y2GG24-F1
#
_entry.id   AF-A0A4Y2GG24-F1
#
_cell.length_a   1.000
_cell.length_b   1.000
_cell.length_c   1.000
_cell.angle_alpha   90.00
_cell.angle_beta   90.00
_cell.angle_gamma   90.00
#
_symmetry.space_group_name_H-M   'P 1'
#
loop_
_entity.id
_entity.type
_entity.pdbx_description
1 polymer ?
#
loop_
_entity_poly.entity_id
_entity_poly.type
_entity_poly.pdbx_seq_one_letter_code
_entity_poly.pdbx_strand_id
1 'polypeptide(L)'
;MPSEDKYKYLIQVITSGTRAANFIESFPPTAQNYPKAIELLKERFGREDLLVQVYVRELLKMAMKNAVSERKCADLTTLYDQLESHIRPLDNWVGLKGSLLTSYHLWWNLAVGANQDFTEISAKFNSSTF
;
A
#
# COMPACT_ATOMS: atom_id res chain seq x y z
N MET A 1 3.71 5.92 19.72
CA MET A 1 2.55 6.82 19.57
C MET A 1 1.27 6.00 19.52
N PRO A 2 0.38 6.14 20.52
CA PRO A 2 -0.95 5.53 20.56
C PRO A 2 -1.75 5.75 19.27
N SER A 3 -2.63 4.80 18.90
CA SER A 3 -3.45 4.90 17.68
C SER A 3 -4.37 6.11 17.68
N GLU A 4 -4.81 6.56 18.86
CA GLU A 4 -5.62 7.76 19.01
C GLU A 4 -4.83 9.03 18.64
N ASP A 5 -3.58 9.12 19.08
CA ASP A 5 -2.69 10.24 18.71
C ASP A 5 -2.39 10.20 17.20
N LYS A 6 -2.25 9.01 16.61
CA LYS A 6 -2.10 8.85 15.14
C LYS A 6 -3.34 9.31 14.38
N TYR A 7 -4.53 9.08 14.93
CA TYR A 7 -5.78 9.57 14.36
C TYR A 7 -5.85 11.10 14.42
N LYS A 8 -5.52 11.69 15.57
CA LYS A 8 -5.48 13.16 15.74
C LYS A 8 -4.47 13.80 14.79
N TYR A 9 -3.28 13.21 14.68
CA TYR A 9 -2.27 13.65 13.72
C TYR A 9 -2.76 13.55 12.27
N LEU A 10 -3.43 12.45 11.90
CA LEU A 10 -4.01 12.27 10.56
C LEU A 10 -4.98 13.40 10.21
N ILE A 11 -5.87 13.78 11.15
CA ILE A 11 -6.81 14.90 10.97
C ILE A 11 -6.05 16.23 10.77
N GLN A 12 -4.91 16.43 11.45
CA GLN A 12 -4.14 17.66 11.31
C GLN A 12 -3.38 17.77 9.98
N VAL A 13 -2.87 16.65 9.45
CA VAL A 13 -2.07 16.67 8.22
C VAL A 13 -2.90 16.57 6.94
N ILE A 14 -4.15 16.12 7.04
CA ILE A 14 -5.02 16.03 5.87
C ILE A 14 -5.43 17.43 5.42
N THR A 15 -5.36 17.70 4.13
CA THR A 15 -5.75 19.02 3.60
C THR A 15 -7.25 19.24 3.78
N SER A 16 -7.60 20.27 4.55
CA SER A 16 -8.98 20.64 4.87
C SER A 16 -9.80 20.91 3.60
N GLY A 17 -11.09 20.57 3.63
CA GLY A 17 -12.00 20.79 2.49
C GLY A 17 -11.84 19.79 1.33
N THR A 18 -10.96 18.79 1.46
CA THR A 18 -10.86 17.70 0.49
C THR A 18 -11.88 16.60 0.77
N ARG A 19 -12.22 15.81 -0.26
CA ARG A 19 -13.08 14.63 -0.10
C ARG A 19 -12.51 13.60 0.88
N ALA A 20 -11.18 13.53 0.98
CA ALA A 20 -10.47 12.66 1.91
C ALA A 20 -10.59 13.18 3.36
N ALA A 21 -10.50 14.49 3.58
CA ALA A 21 -10.73 15.12 4.88
C ALA A 21 -12.16 14.87 5.38
N ASN A 22 -13.17 15.17 4.57
CA ASN A 22 -14.58 14.93 4.91
C ASN A 22 -14.86 13.45 5.22
N PHE A 23 -14.13 12.53 4.56
CA PHE A 23 -14.24 11.11 4.83
C PHE A 23 -13.66 10.73 6.20
N ILE A 24 -12.47 11.21 6.54
CA ILE A 24 -11.84 10.93 7.85
C ILE A 24 -12.62 11.57 9.01
N GLU A 25 -13.18 12.77 8.81
CA GLU A 25 -14.02 13.47 9.78
C GLU A 25 -15.35 12.74 10.06
N SER A 26 -15.81 11.88 9.14
CA SER A 26 -17.04 11.10 9.33
C SER A 26 -16.90 9.95 10.34
N PHE A 27 -15.67 9.57 10.71
CA PHE A 27 -15.42 8.52 11.69
C PHE A 27 -15.10 9.11 13.07
N PRO A 28 -15.61 8.50 14.16
CA PRO A 28 -15.19 8.87 15.51
C PRO A 28 -13.66 8.67 15.66
N PRO A 29 -12.92 9.66 16.19
CA PRO A 29 -11.45 9.62 16.31
C PRO A 29 -11.00 8.74 17.47
N THR A 30 -11.30 7.44 17.37
CA THR A 30 -10.97 6.43 18.37
C THR A 30 -9.80 5.56 17.90
N ALA A 31 -9.05 5.00 18.86
CA ALA A 31 -7.95 4.08 18.56
C ALA A 31 -8.37 2.86 17.74
N GLN A 32 -9.60 2.37 17.94
CA GLN A 32 -10.17 1.22 17.23
C GLN A 32 -10.56 1.56 15.78
N ASN A 33 -11.01 2.79 15.52
CA ASN A 33 -11.40 3.21 14.17
C ASN A 33 -10.21 3.61 13.30
N TYR A 34 -9.06 3.94 13.89
CA TYR A 34 -7.85 4.31 13.15
C TYR A 34 -7.47 3.32 12.03
N PRO A 35 -7.27 2.01 12.30
CA PRO A 35 -6.89 1.08 11.25
C PRO A 35 -7.94 0.99 10.13
N LYS A 36 -9.24 0.99 10.49
CA LYS A 36 -10.35 0.89 9.53
C LYS A 36 -10.48 2.14 8.65
N ALA A 37 -10.33 3.33 9.25
CA ALA A 37 -10.37 4.59 8.52
C ALA A 37 -9.21 4.69 7.51
N ILE A 38 -8.00 4.25 7.89
CA ILE A 38 -6.84 4.21 7.00
C ILE A 38 -7.04 3.21 5.85
N GLU A 39 -7.55 2.01 6.14
CA GLU A 39 -7.80 0.99 5.11
C GLU A 39 -8.78 1.51 4.06
N LEU A 40 -9.92 2.04 4.49
CA LEU A 40 -10.93 2.58 3.57
C LEU A 40 -10.44 3.85 2.84
N LEU A 41 -9.59 4.66 3.48
CA LEU A 41 -8.96 5.80 2.83
C LEU A 41 -8.05 5.33 1.68
N LYS A 42 -7.27 4.27 1.89
CA LYS A 42 -6.43 3.65 0.87
C LYS A 42 -7.27 3.00 -0.23
N GLU A 43 -8.33 2.29 0.10
CA GLU A 43 -9.20 1.67 -0.90
C GLU A 43 -9.87 2.73 -1.81
N ARG A 44 -10.37 3.81 -1.19
CA ARG A 44 -11.14 4.83 -1.90
C ARG A 44 -10.27 5.86 -2.64
N PHE A 45 -9.11 6.22 -2.08
CA PHE A 45 -8.27 7.30 -2.59
C PHE A 45 -6.83 6.86 -2.91
N GLY A 46 -6.39 5.70 -2.41
CA GLY A 46 -5.14 5.07 -2.77
C GLY A 46 -5.24 4.47 -4.17
N ARG A 47 -5.04 5.32 -5.17
CA ARG A 47 -4.94 4.93 -6.58
C ARG A 47 -3.58 4.32 -6.87
N GLU A 48 -3.33 3.15 -6.27
CA GLU A 48 -2.05 2.43 -6.35
C GLU A 48 -1.67 2.14 -7.82
N ASP A 49 -2.67 1.82 -8.66
CA ASP A 49 -2.57 1.64 -10.10
C ASP A 49 -2.01 2.89 -10.81
N LEU A 50 -2.55 4.07 -10.51
CA LEU A 50 -2.08 5.34 -11.06
C LEU A 50 -0.69 5.69 -10.55
N LEU A 51 -0.40 5.39 -9.28
CA LEU A 51 0.90 5.64 -8.68
C LEU A 51 2.00 4.87 -9.44
N VAL A 52 1.78 3.57 -9.69
CA VAL A 52 2.69 2.73 -10.49
C VAL A 52 2.86 3.31 -11.91
N GLN A 53 1.77 3.73 -12.56
CA GLN A 53 1.85 4.32 -13.91
C GLN A 53 2.67 5.62 -13.94
N VAL A 54 2.53 6.49 -12.93
CA VAL A 54 3.32 7.73 -12.81
C VAL A 54 4.79 7.40 -12.62
N TYR A 55 5.12 6.45 -11.75
CA TYR A 55 6.50 6.03 -11.52
C TYR A 55 7.13 5.42 -12.78
N VAL A 56 6.43 4.50 -13.47
CA VAL A 56 6.91 3.92 -14.73
C VAL A 56 7.15 5.01 -15.78
N ARG A 57 6.28 6.02 -15.86
CA ARG A 57 6.46 7.16 -16.77
C ARG A 57 7.69 7.99 -16.44
N GLU A 58 7.95 8.29 -15.17
CA GLU A 58 9.14 9.05 -14.77
C GLU A 58 10.43 8.24 -15.03
N LEU A 59 10.42 6.93 -14.75
CA LEU A 59 11.53 6.04 -15.08
C LEU A 59 11.83 6.01 -16.59
N LEU A 60 10.79 5.92 -17.43
CA LEU A 60 10.94 5.98 -18.88
C LEU A 60 11.50 7.33 -19.35
N LYS A 61 11.03 8.45 -18.78
CA LYS A 61 11.58 9.78 -19.08
C LYS A 61 13.07 9.88 -18.74
N MET A 62 13.48 9.33 -17.60
CA MET A 62 14.89 9.29 -17.21
C MET A 62 15.71 8.44 -18.18
N ALA A 63 15.25 7.23 -18.50
CA ALA A 63 15.92 6.36 -19.47
C ALA A 63 16.08 7.03 -20.85
N MET A 64 15.07 7.75 -21.31
CA MET A 64 15.13 8.50 -22.57
C MET A 64 16.12 9.68 -22.51
N LYS A 65 16.14 10.44 -21.42
CA LYS A 65 17.14 11.51 -21.22
C LYS A 65 18.57 10.95 -21.24
N ASN A 66 18.77 9.78 -20.64
CA ASN A 66 20.06 9.10 -20.63
C ASN A 66 20.45 8.61 -22.03
N ALA A 67 19.51 8.02 -22.78
CA ALA A 67 19.77 7.54 -24.13
C ALA A 67 20.14 8.65 -25.13
N VAL A 68 19.66 9.88 -24.90
CA VAL A 68 19.89 11.05 -25.77
C VAL A 68 21.12 11.87 -25.36
N SER A 69 21.61 11.72 -24.11
CA SER A 69 22.76 12.49 -23.63
C SER A 69 24.09 11.78 -23.91
N GLU A 70 24.97 12.39 -24.71
CA GLU A 70 26.33 11.89 -25.00
C GLU A 70 27.28 11.93 -23.78
N ARG A 71 26.81 12.35 -22.60
CA ARG A 71 27.62 12.54 -21.39
C ARG A 71 27.74 11.25 -20.58
N LYS A 72 28.73 10.44 -20.93
CA LYS A 72 28.89 9.04 -20.48
C LYS A 72 29.25 8.76 -19.01
N CYS A 73 29.44 9.71 -18.08
CA CYS A 73 30.02 9.30 -16.79
C CYS A 73 29.69 10.13 -15.53
N ALA A 74 29.34 11.41 -15.63
CA ALA A 74 29.19 12.25 -14.43
C ALA A 74 27.88 12.04 -13.65
N ASP A 75 26.95 11.23 -14.16
CA ASP A 75 25.57 11.17 -13.65
C ASP A 75 25.12 9.75 -13.29
N LEU A 76 26.01 8.74 -13.25
CA LEU A 76 25.61 7.34 -13.01
C LEU A 76 25.18 7.10 -11.55
N THR A 77 25.90 7.71 -10.60
CA THR A 77 25.57 7.62 -9.16
C THR A 77 24.27 8.37 -8.86
N THR A 78 24.10 9.57 -9.41
CA THR A 78 22.87 10.36 -9.31
C THR A 78 21.70 9.69 -10.02
N LEU A 79 21.91 9.02 -11.15
CA LEU A 79 20.90 8.18 -11.79
C LEU A 79 20.54 6.98 -10.94
N TYR A 80 21.52 6.32 -10.34
CA TYR A 80 21.30 5.20 -9.43
C TYR A 80 20.50 5.67 -8.20
N ASP A 81 20.88 6.78 -7.57
CA ASP A 81 20.15 7.37 -6.45
C ASP A 81 18.72 7.76 -6.84
N GLN A 82 18.53 8.31 -8.05
CA GLN A 82 17.19 8.63 -8.56
C GLN A 82 16.38 7.36 -8.83
N LEU A 83 16.96 6.34 -9.47
CA LEU A 83 16.30 5.05 -9.70
C LEU A 83 15.91 4.39 -8.38
N GLU A 84 16.83 4.35 -7.42
CA GLU A 84 16.61 3.75 -6.11
C GLU A 84 15.52 4.50 -5.32
N SER A 85 15.48 5.83 -5.40
CA SER A 85 14.41 6.64 -4.78
C SER A 85 13.02 6.36 -5.38
N HIS A 86 12.93 5.95 -6.64
CA HIS A 86 11.67 5.63 -7.31
C HIS A 86 11.26 4.16 -7.14
N ILE A 87 12.22 3.25 -6.97
CA ILE A 87 11.96 1.81 -6.75
C ILE A 87 11.66 1.50 -5.28
N ARG A 88 12.35 2.15 -4.33
CA ARG A 88 12.20 1.89 -2.88
C ARG A 88 10.76 1.99 -2.37
N PRO A 89 9.91 2.94 -2.81
CA PRO A 89 8.50 2.97 -2.45
C PRO A 89 7.72 1.74 -2.96
N LEU A 90 8.07 1.23 -4.16
CA LEU A 90 7.45 0.05 -4.76
C LEU A 90 7.83 -1.22 -3.99
N ASP A 91 9.11 -1.41 -3.66
CA ASP A 91 9.57 -2.57 -2.88
C ASP A 91 8.94 -2.61 -1.49
N ASN A 92 8.88 -1.46 -0.81
CA ASN A 92 8.22 -1.35 0.48
C ASN A 92 6.73 -1.69 0.38
N TRP A 93 6.06 -1.27 -0.69
CA TRP A 93 4.65 -1.57 -0.91
C TRP A 93 4.39 -3.05 -1.21
N VAL A 94 5.21 -3.67 -2.05
CA VAL A 94 5.15 -5.12 -2.34
C VAL A 94 5.39 -5.93 -1.06
N GLY A 95 6.39 -5.55 -0.26
CA GLY A 95 6.67 -6.19 1.03
C GLY A 95 5.54 -6.03 2.04
N LEU A 96 4.89 -4.86 2.09
CA LEU A 96 3.72 -4.63 2.94
C LEU A 96 2.52 -5.51 2.52
N LYS A 97 2.23 -5.63 1.21
CA LYS A 97 1.18 -6.55 0.75
C LYS A 97 1.50 -8.01 1.05
N GLY A 98 2.75 -8.44 0.88
CA GLY A 98 3.20 -9.79 1.23
C GLY A 98 3.06 -10.12 2.71
N SER A 99 3.42 -9.19 3.60
CA SER A 99 3.31 -9.37 5.06
C SER A 99 1.86 -9.41 5.57
N LEU A 100 0.97 -8.62 4.95
CA LEU A 100 -0.47 -8.70 5.24
C LEU A 100 -1.04 -10.05 4.79
N LEU A 101 -0.76 -10.47 3.55
CA LEU A 101 -1.23 -11.75 3.02
C LEU A 101 -0.75 -12.94 3.85
N THR A 102 0.53 -12.96 4.26
CA THR A 102 1.06 -14.01 5.14
C THR A 102 0.45 -13.97 6.53
N SER A 103 0.15 -12.79 7.08
CA SER A 103 -0.55 -12.66 8.36
C SER A 103 -1.97 -13.21 8.30
N TYR A 104 -2.73 -12.91 7.24
CA TYR A 104 -4.06 -13.48 7.03
C TYR A 104 -4.01 -15.00 6.82
N HIS A 105 -3.03 -15.51 6.08
CA HIS A 105 -2.87 -16.95 5.85
C HIS A 105 -2.51 -17.73 7.13
N LEU A 106 -1.66 -17.16 7.99
CA LEU A 106 -1.32 -17.75 9.30
C LEU A 106 -2.52 -17.77 10.23
N TRP A 107 -3.27 -16.66 10.29
CA TRP A 107 -4.52 -16.58 11.06
C TRP A 107 -5.58 -17.57 10.55
N TRP A 108 -5.72 -17.71 9.23
CA TRP A 108 -6.61 -18.68 8.62
C TRP A 108 -6.21 -20.12 8.98
N ASN A 109 -4.93 -20.48 8.86
CA ASN A 109 -4.46 -21.82 9.19
C ASN A 109 -4.61 -22.16 10.68
N LEU A 110 -4.41 -21.19 11.57
CA LEU A 110 -4.68 -21.35 13.01
C LEU A 110 -6.18 -21.51 13.31
N ALA A 111 -7.04 -20.75 12.64
CA ALA A 111 -8.49 -20.85 12.80
C ALA A 111 -9.06 -22.17 12.23
N VAL A 112 -8.55 -22.63 11.08
CA VAL A 112 -8.93 -23.90 10.45
C VAL A 112 -8.42 -25.10 11.26
N GLY A 113 -7.23 -25.01 11.86
CA GLY A 113 -6.71 -26.07 12.74
C GLY A 113 -7.48 -26.23 14.06
N ALA A 114 -8.26 -25.21 14.46
CA ALA A 114 -8.99 -25.19 15.71
C ALA A 114 -10.46 -25.59 15.59
N ASN A 115 -11.02 -25.78 14.38
CA ASN A 115 -12.45 -25.92 14.23
C ASN A 115 -12.88 -26.87 13.09
N GLN A 116 -13.55 -27.97 13.47
CA GLN A 116 -13.93 -29.09 12.61
C GLN A 116 -15.02 -28.75 11.57
N ASP A 117 -15.72 -27.62 11.75
CA ASP A 117 -16.74 -27.14 10.81
C ASP A 117 -16.14 -26.38 9.61
N PHE A 118 -14.92 -25.84 9.74
CA PHE A 118 -14.28 -25.07 8.66
C PHE A 118 -13.63 -25.94 7.58
N THR A 119 -13.33 -27.20 7.87
CA THR A 119 -12.80 -28.17 6.90
C THR A 119 -13.81 -28.50 5.81
N GLU A 120 -15.11 -28.56 6.10
CA GLU A 120 -16.15 -28.75 5.08
C GLU A 120 -16.32 -27.54 4.17
N ILE A 121 -16.20 -26.32 4.70
CA ILE A 121 -16.26 -25.08 3.92
C ILE A 121 -15.02 -24.96 3.00
N SER A 122 -13.85 -25.32 3.51
CA SER A 122 -12.59 -25.38 2.73
C SER A 122 -12.66 -26.38 1.58
N ALA A 123 -13.23 -27.57 1.81
CA ALA A 123 -13.43 -28.58 0.78
C ALA A 123 -14.35 -28.10 -0.35
N LYS A 124 -15.41 -27.35 -0.03
CA LYS A 124 -16.34 -26.78 -1.01
C LYS A 124 -15.75 -25.63 -1.83
N PHE A 125 -14.86 -24.82 -1.24
CA PHE A 125 -14.24 -23.70 -1.94
C PHE A 125 -13.19 -24.18 -2.96
N ASN A 126 -12.36 -25.16 -2.60
CA ASN A 126 -11.34 -25.74 -3.49
C ASN A 126 -11.92 -26.65 -4.59
N SER A 127 -13.14 -27.16 -4.44
CA SER A 127 -13.83 -27.93 -5.49
C SER A 127 -14.56 -27.06 -6.51
N SER A 128 -14.66 -25.74 -6.28
CA SER A 128 -15.47 -24.83 -7.10
C SER A 128 -14.65 -23.85 -7.95
N THR A 129 -13.34 -24.06 -8.07
CA THR A 129 -12.47 -23.33 -9.00
C THR A 129 -12.19 -24.18 -10.24
N PHE A 130 -12.96 -23.92 -11.30
CA PHE A 130 -12.45 -23.91 -12.67
C PHE A 130 -12.12 -22.46 -13.04
#